data_AF-A0A2N5AFJ5-F1
#
_entry.id   AF-A0A2N5AFJ5-F1
#
_cell.length_a   1.000
_cell.length_b   1.000
_cell.length_c   1.000
_cell.angle_alpha   90.00
_cell.angle_beta   90.00
_cell.angle_gamma   90.00
#
_symmetry.space_group_name_H-M   'P 1'
#
loop_
_entity.id
_entity.type
_entity.pdbx_description
1 polymer ?
#
loop_
_entity_poly.entity_id
_entity_poly.type
_entity_poly.pdbx_seq_one_letter_code
_entity_poly.pdbx_strand_id
1 'polypeptide(L)' 'GICLGGPNDYFGQRVEKPWIGDAVRDIAVDDISRTIRLMWVASSLALALFIGVRYWLVGAA' A
#
# COMPACT_ATOMS: atom_id res chain seq x y z
N GLY A 1 4.37 12.37 -3.19
CA GLY A 1 4.32 11.24 -2.24
C GLY A 1 4.80 11.68 -0.88
N ILE A 2 5.19 10.70 -0.06
CA ILE A 2 6.00 10.88 1.14
C ILE A 2 7.25 10.00 0.98
N CYS A 3 8.31 10.29 1.75
CA CYS A 3 9.45 9.40 1.89
C CYS A 3 9.25 8.47 3.09
N LEU A 4 9.43 7.17 2.87
CA LEU A 4 9.39 6.13 3.91
C LEU A 4 10.73 5.40 3.98
N GLY A 5 11.04 4.85 5.15
CA GLY A 5 12.29 4.13 5.37
C GLY A 5 13.46 5.08 5.58
N GLY A 6 14.48 4.99 4.73
CA GLY A 6 15.72 5.73 4.91
C GLY A 6 16.66 5.11 5.93
N PRO A 7 17.74 5.82 6.29
CA PRO A 7 18.75 5.32 7.21
C PRO A 7 18.17 5.06 8.61
N ASN A 8 18.56 3.95 9.22
CA ASN A 8 18.04 3.52 10.52
C ASN A 8 19.17 3.01 11.41
N ASP A 9 19.02 3.18 12.72
CA ASP A 9 19.99 2.69 13.69
C ASP A 9 19.52 1.35 14.26
N TYR A 10 20.32 0.31 14.03
CA TYR A 10 20.07 -1.06 14.52
C TYR A 10 21.20 -1.46 15.45
N PHE A 11 20.87 -1.80 16.70
CA PHE A 11 21.86 -2.25 17.70
C PHE A 11 23.06 -1.29 17.86
N GLY A 12 22.82 0.02 17.75
CA GLY A 12 23.87 1.05 17.83
C GLY A 12 24.68 1.25 16.55
N GLN A 13 24.35 0.53 15.47
CA GLN A 13 24.96 0.72 14.15
C GLN A 13 23.98 1.38 13.19
N ARG A 14 24.41 2.49 12.58
CA ARG A 14 23.64 3.13 11.53
C ARG A 14 23.74 2.33 10.23
N VAL A 15 22.60 1.96 9.69
CA VAL A 15 22.48 1.28 8.40
C VAL A 15 21.84 2.24 7.41
N GLU A 16 22.62 2.66 6.42
CA GLU A 16 22.15 3.49 5.32
C GLU A 16 21.24 2.67 4.39
N LYS A 17 20.05 3.20 4.10
CA LYS A 17 19.07 2.60 3.19
C LYS A 17 18.47 3.69 2.32
N PRO A 18 18.10 3.38 1.06
CA PRO A 18 17.41 4.34 0.22
C PRO A 18 16.03 4.67 0.81
N TRP A 19 15.58 5.90 0.57
CA TRP A 19 14.21 6.30 0.81
C TRP A 19 13.28 5.71 -0.24
N ILE A 20 12.04 5.42 0.15
CA ILE A 20 10.98 4.97 -0.74
C ILE A 20 9.97 6.10 -0.90
N GLY A 21 9.67 6.48 -2.15
CA GLY A 21 8.68 7.50 -2.48
C GLY A 21 9.26 8.91 -2.62
N ASP A 22 8.40 9.86 -2.98
CA ASP A 22 8.79 11.25 -3.25
C ASP A 22 8.59 12.15 -2.03
N ALA A 23 9.54 13.03 -1.75
CA ALA A 23 9.47 14.02 -0.66
C ALA A 23 8.55 15.23 -0.98
N VAL A 24 7.30 14.98 -1.39
CA VAL A 24 6.36 16.07 -1.72
C VAL A 24 5.74 16.71 -0.47
N ARG A 25 5.66 15.94 0.64
CA ARG A 25 5.27 16.42 1.97
C ARG A 25 5.79 15.49 3.06
N ASP A 26 5.69 15.94 4.30
CA ASP A 26 5.99 15.13 5.48
C ASP A 26 4.89 14.08 5.78
N ILE A 27 5.28 13.05 6.53
CA ILE A 27 4.38 12.02 7.03
C ILE A 27 3.45 12.57 8.11
N ALA A 28 2.18 12.16 8.08
CA ALA A 28 1.17 12.55 9.06
C ALA A 28 0.43 11.32 9.59
N VAL A 29 -0.11 11.40 10.81
CA VAL A 29 -0.89 10.31 11.43
C VAL A 29 -2.09 9.91 10.55
N ASP A 30 -2.72 10.87 9.88
CA ASP A 30 -3.85 10.65 8.97
C ASP A 30 -3.49 9.72 7.78
N ASP A 31 -2.20 9.58 7.44
CA ASP A 31 -1.75 8.67 6.38
C ASP A 31 -2.05 7.21 6.69
N ILE A 32 -2.10 6.84 7.97
CA ILE A 32 -2.46 5.50 8.41
C ILE A 32 -3.89 5.19 7.99
N SER A 33 -4.84 6.03 8.39
CA SER A 33 -6.26 5.82 8.06
C SER A 33 -6.52 5.91 6.55
N ARG A 34 -5.83 6.81 5.84
CA ARG A 34 -5.92 6.92 4.37
C ARG A 34 -5.42 5.65 3.67
N THR A 35 -4.28 5.11 4.12
CA THR A 35 -3.69 3.89 3.54
C THR A 35 -4.55 2.65 3.84
N ILE A 36 -5.12 2.55 5.04
CA ILE A 36 -6.09 1.49 5.37
C ILE A 36 -7.33 1.58 4.48
N ARG A 37 -7.88 2.79 4.27
CA ARG A 37 -9.01 2.99 3.35
C ARG A 37 -8.66 2.56 1.93
N LEU A 38 -7.48 2.93 1.45
CA LEU A 38 -6.99 2.54 0.12
C LEU A 38 -6.88 1.01 -0.01
N MET A 39 -6.34 0.33 1.00
CA MET A 39 -6.24 -1.13 1.04
C MET A 39 -7.62 -1.78 0.92
N TRP A 40 -8.60 -1.32 1.71
CA TRP A 40 -9.97 -1.85 1.64
C TRP A 40 -10.60 -1.65 0.27
N VAL A 41 -10.49 -0.45 -0.30
CA VAL A 41 -11.00 -0.15 -1.64
C VAL A 41 -10.37 -1.08 -2.68
N ALA A 42 -9.04 -1.17 -2.71
CA ALA A 42 -8.33 -2.02 -3.68
C ALA A 42 -8.70 -3.50 -3.53
N SER A 43 -8.76 -4.00 -2.29
CA SER A 43 -9.09 -5.40 -1.99
C SER A 43 -10.52 -5.74 -2.39
N SER A 44 -11.48 -4.86 -2.07
CA SER A 44 -12.89 -5.04 -2.45
C SER A 44 -13.09 -4.97 -3.96
N LEU A 45 -12.39 -4.06 -4.66
CA LEU A 45 -12.42 -3.99 -6.12
C LEU A 45 -11.86 -5.26 -6.75
N ALA A 46 -10.71 -5.75 -6.28
CA ALA A 46 -10.11 -6.99 -6.77
C ALA A 46 -11.04 -8.20 -6.52
N LEU A 47 -11.64 -8.29 -5.33
CA LEU A 47 -12.59 -9.34 -5.00
C LEU A 47 -13.83 -9.28 -5.92
N ALA A 48 -14.43 -8.11 -6.11
CA ALA A 48 -15.58 -7.93 -7.00
C ALA A 48 -15.24 -8.30 -8.45
N LEU A 49 -14.06 -7.90 -8.93
CA LEU A 49 -13.57 -8.26 -10.26
C LEU A 49 -13.45 -9.79 -10.41
N PHE A 50 -12.79 -10.47 -9.46
CA PHE A 50 -12.63 -11.92 -9.53
C PHE A 50 -13.94 -12.68 -9.41
N ILE A 51 -14.86 -12.19 -8.58
CA ILE A 51 -16.24 -12.72 -8.52
C ILE A 51 -16.91 -12.56 -9.88
N GLY A 52 -16.86 -11.37 -10.50
CA GLY A 52 -17.45 -11.12 -11.81
C GLY A 52 -16.86 -12.01 -12.91
N VAL A 53 -15.54 -12.14 -12.96
CA VAL A 53 -14.84 -13.03 -13.90
C VAL A 53 -15.26 -14.49 -13.67
N ARG A 54 -15.31 -14.94 -12.42
CA ARG A 54 -15.74 -16.30 -12.06
C ARG A 54 -17.18 -16.57 -12.51
N TYR A 55 -18.11 -15.64 -12.25
CA TYR A 55 -19.49 -15.76 -12.69
C TYR A 55 -19.59 -15.81 -14.21
N TRP A 56 -18.84 -14.97 -14.93
CA TRP A 56 -18.84 -14.99 -16.39
C TRP A 56 -18.33 -16.33 -16.95
N LEU A 57 -17.23 -16.85 -16.41
CA LEU A 57 -16.66 -18.13 -16.86
C LEU A 57 -17.55 -19.35 -16.55
N VAL A 58 -18.30 -19.33 -15.44
CA VAL A 58 -19.18 -20.45 -15.05
C VAL A 58 -20.56 -20.34 -15.66
N GLY A 59 -21.12 -19.13 -15.72
CA GLY A 59 -22.45 -18.89 -16.28
C GLY A 59 -22.48 -18.86 -17.80
N ALA A 60 -21.31 -18.83 -18.46
CA ALA A 60 -21.17 -19.04 -19.90
C ALA A 60 -21.04 -20.53 -20.30
N ALA A 61 -21.19 -21.46 -19.35
CA ALA A 61 -21.35 -22.90 -19.58
C ALA A 61 -22.83 -23.30 -19.45
#